data_AF-A0A1B8PHU4-F1
#
_entry.id   AF-A0A1B8PHU4-F1
#
_cell.length_a   1.000
_cell.length_b   1.000
_cell.length_c   1.000
_cell.angle_alpha   90.00
_cell.angle_beta   90.00
_cell.angle_gamma   90.00
#
_symmetry.space_group_name_H-M   'P 1'
#
loop_
_entity.id
_entity.type
_entity.pdbx_description
1 polymer ?
#
loop_
_entity_poly.entity_id
_entity_poly.type
_entity_poly.pdbx_seq_one_letter_code
_entity_poly.pdbx_strand_id
1 'polypeptide(L)'
;MSNICKNPFYDQLTDTFHAAPQSALVPVVIEQSGRGERSFDIFSRLLRERVIFLTGQVEDHMANLIVAQLLFLEADNPEKDIHLYINSPGGVVTAGMAMFDTMNFIKPDVSTICLGQACSMGSFLLAAGAKGKRYALANSRIMIHQPSGGAQGQATDIEISAKQILKIRERLNAILAERTGQPLEKIERDVERDYWLDAFEANEYGLVDAVLEKRPV
;
A
#
# COMPACT_ATOMS: atom_id res chain seq x y z
N MET A 1 15.17 -1.05 31.12
CA MET A 1 13.76 -0.66 31.38
C MET A 1 13.49 0.65 30.66
N SER A 2 12.88 0.61 29.48
CA SER A 2 12.33 1.78 28.79
C SER A 2 11.32 1.32 27.74
N ASN A 3 10.07 1.14 28.18
CA ASN A 3 8.90 1.01 27.31
C ASN A 3 8.51 2.41 26.83
N ILE A 4 9.09 2.87 25.73
CA ILE A 4 8.69 4.13 25.11
C ILE A 4 8.35 3.84 23.64
N CYS A 5 7.10 4.17 23.29
CA CYS A 5 6.43 4.04 22.00
C CYS A 5 5.84 2.66 21.62
N LYS A 6 5.16 2.02 22.57
CA LYS A 6 3.92 1.28 22.24
C LYS A 6 2.80 2.00 22.95
N ASN A 7 1.89 2.64 22.22
CA ASN A 7 0.66 3.13 22.83
C ASN A 7 -0.24 1.91 22.99
N PRO A 8 -0.32 1.30 24.19
CA PRO A 8 -0.95 -0.01 24.35
C PRO A 8 -2.43 0.03 23.98
N PHE A 9 -3.04 1.21 24.07
CA PHE A 9 -4.44 1.43 23.74
C PHE A 9 -4.69 1.38 22.23
N TYR A 10 -3.78 1.90 21.40
CA TYR A 10 -3.95 1.89 19.94
C TYR A 10 -3.61 0.53 19.35
N ASP A 11 -2.52 -0.10 19.83
CA ASP A 11 -2.12 -1.45 19.42
C ASP A 11 -3.21 -2.49 19.78
N GLN A 12 -3.83 -2.38 20.96
CA GLN A 12 -4.94 -3.25 21.35
C GLN A 12 -6.19 -3.03 20.49
N LEU A 13 -6.47 -1.80 20.07
CA LEU A 13 -7.59 -1.48 19.18
C LEU A 13 -7.30 -1.84 17.71
N THR A 14 -6.06 -1.96 17.26
CA THR A 14 -5.76 -2.45 15.91
C THR A 14 -5.75 -3.97 15.87
N ASP A 15 -5.18 -4.63 16.88
CA ASP A 15 -5.08 -6.10 16.92
C ASP A 15 -6.44 -6.78 17.10
N THR A 16 -7.36 -6.19 17.88
CA THR A 16 -8.72 -6.76 18.05
C THR A 16 -9.62 -6.58 16.83
N PHE A 17 -9.35 -5.61 15.96
CA PHE A 17 -10.16 -5.35 14.75
C PHE A 17 -9.54 -5.93 13.46
N HIS A 18 -8.29 -6.38 13.50
CA HIS A 18 -7.58 -7.00 12.36
C HIS A 18 -7.43 -8.52 12.45
N ALA A 19 -8.00 -9.18 13.47
CA ALA A 19 -8.15 -10.63 13.48
C ALA A 19 -9.10 -11.07 12.35
N ALA A 20 -8.56 -11.29 11.15
CA ALA A 20 -9.30 -11.87 10.05
C ALA A 20 -9.87 -13.22 10.49
N PRO A 21 -11.16 -13.53 10.22
CA PRO A 21 -11.67 -14.86 10.45
C PRO A 21 -10.91 -15.82 9.53
N GLN A 22 -10.02 -16.62 10.12
CA GLN A 22 -9.11 -17.54 9.44
C GLN A 22 -9.83 -18.73 8.77
N SER A 23 -11.16 -18.64 8.57
CA SER A 23 -12.03 -19.73 8.15
C SER A 23 -13.25 -19.28 7.32
N ALA A 24 -13.22 -18.10 6.69
CA ALA A 24 -14.22 -17.79 5.66
C ALA A 24 -13.77 -18.42 4.32
N LEU A 25 -14.50 -19.45 3.85
CA LEU A 25 -14.29 -20.02 2.52
C LEU A 25 -14.44 -18.94 1.46
N VAL A 26 -13.46 -18.84 0.55
CA VAL A 26 -13.54 -17.89 -0.58
C VAL A 26 -14.65 -18.36 -1.53
N PRO A 27 -15.64 -17.52 -1.85
CA PRO A 27 -16.73 -17.89 -2.74
C PRO A 27 -16.22 -18.27 -4.14
N VAL A 28 -16.84 -19.30 -4.73
CA VAL A 28 -16.60 -19.73 -6.10
C VAL A 28 -17.66 -19.15 -7.03
N VAL A 29 -17.21 -18.62 -8.17
CA VAL A 29 -18.05 -18.06 -9.23
C VAL A 29 -17.90 -18.92 -10.49
N ILE A 30 -19.02 -19.18 -11.16
CA ILE A 30 -19.06 -19.92 -12.43
C ILE A 30 -19.17 -18.90 -13.57
N GLU A 31 -18.19 -18.92 -14.48
CA GLU A 31 -18.23 -18.13 -15.70
C GLU A 31 -18.62 -19.03 -16.87
N GLN A 32 -19.73 -18.69 -17.53
CA GLN A 32 -20.15 -19.34 -18.77
C GLN A 32 -19.45 -18.66 -19.95
N SER A 33 -18.63 -19.42 -20.67
CA SER A 33 -18.01 -18.97 -21.92
C SER A 33 -18.52 -19.81 -23.09
N GLY A 34 -18.35 -19.33 -24.33
CA GLY A 34 -18.71 -20.11 -25.53
C GLY A 34 -17.98 -21.45 -25.68
N ARG A 35 -16.98 -21.75 -24.84
CA ARG A 35 -16.23 -23.02 -24.79
C ARG A 35 -16.54 -23.88 -23.55
N GLY A 36 -17.54 -23.51 -22.76
CA GLY A 36 -17.97 -24.23 -21.56
C GLY A 36 -17.90 -23.40 -20.28
N GLU A 37 -18.21 -24.05 -19.16
CA GLU A 37 -18.20 -23.44 -17.82
C GLU A 37 -16.83 -23.57 -17.17
N ARG A 38 -16.37 -22.50 -16.53
CA ARG A 38 -15.16 -22.50 -15.68
C ARG A 38 -15.47 -21.93 -14.31
N SER A 39 -15.02 -22.62 -13.27
CA SER A 39 -15.13 -22.17 -11.88
C SER A 39 -13.85 -21.43 -11.46
N PHE A 40 -14.02 -20.25 -10.86
CA PHE A 40 -12.93 -19.46 -10.27
C PHE A 40 -13.31 -19.07 -8.85
N ASP A 41 -12.35 -18.92 -7.95
CA ASP A 41 -12.59 -18.11 -6.77
C ASP A 41 -12.77 -16.63 -7.17
N ILE A 42 -13.43 -15.85 -6.32
CA ILE A 42 -13.75 -14.44 -6.64
C ILE A 42 -12.51 -13.59 -6.94
N PHE A 43 -11.38 -13.83 -6.26
CA PHE A 43 -10.15 -13.06 -6.48
C PHE A 43 -9.49 -13.45 -7.80
N SER A 44 -9.43 -14.74 -8.13
CA SER A 44 -8.97 -15.20 -9.46
C SER A 44 -9.83 -14.63 -10.59
N ARG A 45 -11.15 -14.51 -10.39
CA ARG A 45 -12.03 -13.89 -11.39
C ARG A 45 -11.73 -12.39 -11.55
N LEU A 46 -11.43 -11.68 -10.48
CA LEU A 46 -11.07 -10.26 -10.51
C LEU A 46 -9.66 -10.01 -11.07
N LEU A 47 -8.71 -10.92 -10.83
CA LEU A 47 -7.37 -10.84 -11.42
C LEU A 47 -7.42 -10.89 -12.95
N ARG A 48 -8.38 -11.61 -13.55
CA ARG A 48 -8.62 -11.60 -15.00
C ARG A 48 -9.10 -10.25 -15.53
N GLU A 49 -9.72 -9.44 -14.69
CA GLU A 49 -10.04 -8.02 -14.96
C GLU A 49 -8.90 -7.08 -14.51
N ARG A 50 -7.70 -7.62 -14.25
CA ARG A 50 -6.49 -6.90 -13.86
C ARG A 50 -6.61 -6.17 -12.51
N VAL A 51 -7.45 -6.71 -11.62
CA VAL A 51 -7.65 -6.19 -10.26
C VAL A 51 -6.83 -7.01 -9.27
N ILE A 52 -5.97 -6.34 -8.51
CA ILE A 52 -5.17 -6.92 -7.41
C ILE A 52 -5.60 -6.25 -6.09
N PHE A 53 -5.68 -7.03 -5.01
CA PHE A 53 -5.95 -6.52 -3.67
C PHE A 53 -4.71 -6.59 -2.79
N LEU A 54 -4.37 -5.47 -2.17
CA LEU A 54 -3.44 -5.37 -1.06
C LEU A 54 -4.26 -5.09 0.19
N THR A 55 -4.53 -6.13 0.98
CA THR A 55 -5.41 -6.05 2.17
C THR A 55 -4.69 -6.60 3.39
N GLY A 56 -4.69 -5.82 4.48
CA GLY A 56 -4.02 -6.19 5.73
C GLY A 56 -2.55 -5.76 5.76
N GLN A 57 -1.80 -6.35 6.68
CA GLN A 57 -0.42 -5.95 6.98
C GLN A 57 0.54 -6.30 5.83
N VAL A 58 1.35 -5.33 5.40
CA VAL A 58 2.42 -5.54 4.42
C VAL A 58 3.53 -6.40 5.02
N GLU A 59 3.74 -7.58 4.44
CA GLU A 59 4.81 -8.51 4.79
C GLU A 59 5.31 -9.24 3.54
N ASP A 60 6.41 -9.99 3.68
CA ASP A 60 7.17 -10.53 2.54
C ASP A 60 6.36 -11.49 1.67
N HIS A 61 5.48 -12.32 2.25
CA HIS A 61 4.66 -13.27 1.49
C HIS A 61 3.61 -12.56 0.63
N MET A 62 2.86 -11.63 1.20
CA MET A 62 1.88 -10.80 0.49
C MET A 62 2.56 -9.96 -0.59
N ALA A 63 3.71 -9.34 -0.29
CA ALA A 63 4.46 -8.59 -1.29
C ALA A 63 4.87 -9.49 -2.46
N ASN A 64 5.38 -10.69 -2.18
CA ASN A 64 5.75 -11.64 -3.22
C ASN A 64 4.55 -12.08 -4.09
N LEU A 65 3.38 -12.30 -3.48
CA LEU A 65 2.14 -12.60 -4.23
C LEU A 65 1.71 -11.43 -5.13
N ILE A 66 1.80 -10.19 -4.64
CA ILE A 66 1.45 -9.00 -5.44
C ILE A 66 2.45 -8.81 -6.58
N VAL A 67 3.75 -8.95 -6.32
CA VAL A 67 4.80 -8.89 -7.34
C VAL A 67 4.57 -9.95 -8.42
N ALA A 68 4.26 -11.19 -8.04
CA ALA A 68 3.94 -12.25 -9.00
C ALA A 68 2.71 -11.92 -9.87
N GLN A 69 1.66 -11.35 -9.27
CA GLN A 69 0.46 -10.92 -9.99
C GLN A 69 0.75 -9.76 -10.96
N LEU A 70 1.55 -8.77 -10.55
CA LEU A 70 1.97 -7.66 -11.40
C LEU A 70 2.72 -8.15 -12.65
N LEU A 71 3.72 -9.01 -12.46
CA LEU A 71 4.49 -9.61 -13.55
C LEU A 71 3.64 -10.50 -14.45
N PHE A 72 2.70 -11.26 -13.87
CA PHE A 72 1.75 -12.06 -14.63
C PHE A 72 0.87 -11.19 -15.53
N LEU A 73 0.32 -10.09 -15.00
CA LEU A 73 -0.56 -9.19 -15.75
C LEU A 73 0.20 -8.42 -16.84
N GLU A 74 1.47 -8.07 -16.61
CA GLU A 74 2.33 -7.53 -17.66
C GLU A 74 2.51 -8.53 -18.80
N ALA A 75 2.81 -9.79 -18.49
CA ALA A 75 3.00 -10.84 -19.50
C ALA A 75 1.71 -11.15 -20.28
N ASP A 76 0.55 -11.09 -19.64
CA ASP A 76 -0.76 -11.29 -20.28
C ASP A 76 -1.11 -10.15 -21.25
N ASN A 77 -0.93 -8.89 -20.82
CA ASN A 77 -1.12 -7.73 -21.67
C ASN A 77 -0.34 -6.52 -21.13
N PRO A 78 0.78 -6.11 -21.77
CA PRO A 78 1.63 -5.03 -21.27
C PRO A 78 1.04 -3.62 -21.50
N GLU A 79 0.01 -3.49 -22.35
CA GLU A 79 -0.56 -2.19 -22.73
C GLU A 79 -1.78 -1.80 -21.88
N LYS A 80 -2.31 -2.73 -21.08
CA LYS A 80 -3.51 -2.50 -20.26
C LYS A 80 -3.14 -2.16 -18.82
N ASP A 81 -3.78 -1.13 -18.28
CA ASP A 81 -3.69 -0.74 -16.88
C ASP A 81 -3.93 -1.91 -15.92
N ILE A 82 -3.29 -1.85 -14.76
CA ILE A 82 -3.51 -2.72 -13.60
C ILE A 82 -4.16 -1.88 -12.49
N HIS A 83 -5.15 -2.43 -11.81
CA HIS A 83 -5.83 -1.75 -10.70
C HIS A 83 -5.48 -2.39 -9.36
N LEU A 84 -4.71 -1.68 -8.55
CA LEU A 84 -4.31 -2.09 -7.21
C LEU A 84 -5.21 -1.45 -6.15
N TYR A 85 -6.05 -2.26 -5.52
CA TYR A 85 -6.96 -1.85 -4.45
C TYR A 85 -6.27 -2.03 -3.10
N ILE A 86 -6.15 -0.94 -2.34
CA ILE A 86 -5.34 -0.87 -1.11
C ILE A 86 -6.25 -0.64 0.10
N ASN A 87 -6.20 -1.57 1.05
CA ASN A 87 -6.76 -1.47 2.39
C ASN A 87 -5.74 -2.01 3.41
N SER A 88 -4.80 -1.17 3.83
CA SER A 88 -3.66 -1.63 4.61
C SER A 88 -3.24 -0.63 5.70
N PRO A 89 -2.96 -1.13 6.93
CA PRO A 89 -2.33 -0.34 7.97
C PRO A 89 -0.82 -0.11 7.73
N GLY A 90 -0.26 -0.64 6.63
CA GLY A 90 1.17 -0.63 6.34
C GLY A 90 1.87 -1.91 6.81
N GLY A 91 3.18 -1.85 7.02
CA GLY A 91 3.96 -3.00 7.47
C GLY A 91 5.44 -2.87 7.13
N VAL A 92 6.05 -3.98 6.69
CA VAL A 92 7.49 -4.10 6.44
C VAL A 92 7.91 -3.24 5.25
N VAL A 93 8.87 -2.33 5.48
CA VAL A 93 9.35 -1.37 4.46
C VAL A 93 9.96 -2.09 3.25
N THR A 94 10.79 -3.12 3.46
CA THR A 94 11.45 -3.84 2.36
C THR A 94 10.45 -4.56 1.46
N ALA A 95 9.43 -5.19 2.05
CA ALA A 95 8.32 -5.79 1.32
C ALA A 95 7.54 -4.74 0.50
N GLY A 96 7.29 -3.56 1.10
CA GLY A 96 6.73 -2.40 0.40
C GLY A 96 7.56 -1.94 -0.78
N MET A 97 8.87 -1.81 -0.61
CA MET A 97 9.79 -1.38 -1.66
C MET A 97 9.85 -2.35 -2.83
N ALA A 98 9.75 -3.67 -2.59
CA ALA A 98 9.68 -4.67 -3.66
C ALA A 98 8.45 -4.47 -4.57
N MET A 99 7.29 -4.18 -3.98
CA MET A 99 6.09 -3.84 -4.75
C MET A 99 6.26 -2.50 -5.48
N PHE A 100 6.76 -1.47 -4.80
CA PHE A 100 7.02 -0.15 -5.38
C PHE A 100 7.93 -0.22 -6.61
N ASP A 101 9.07 -0.91 -6.50
CA ASP A 101 10.02 -1.03 -7.60
C ASP A 101 9.42 -1.83 -8.76
N THR A 102 8.64 -2.88 -8.46
CA THR A 102 7.93 -3.66 -9.50
C THR A 102 6.89 -2.81 -10.22
N MET A 103 6.10 -1.99 -9.50
CA MET A 103 5.13 -1.07 -10.10
C MET A 103 5.77 -0.08 -11.07
N ASN A 104 7.00 0.37 -10.80
CA ASN A 104 7.75 1.26 -11.69
C ASN A 104 8.51 0.52 -12.81
N PHE A 105 8.77 -0.77 -12.63
CA PHE A 105 9.56 -1.58 -13.57
C PHE A 105 8.72 -2.12 -14.72
N ILE A 106 7.50 -2.56 -14.43
CA ILE A 106 6.60 -3.14 -15.44
C ILE A 106 6.09 -2.06 -16.41
N LYS A 107 5.75 -2.46 -17.64
CA LYS A 107 5.21 -1.56 -18.66
C LYS A 107 3.81 -0.99 -18.36
N PRO A 108 2.85 -1.78 -17.85
CA PRO A 108 1.52 -1.26 -17.54
C PRO A 108 1.53 -0.15 -16.53
N ASP A 109 0.66 0.85 -16.72
CA ASP A 109 0.33 1.78 -15.64
C ASP A 109 -0.36 1.04 -14.50
N VAL A 110 0.11 1.26 -13.27
CA VAL A 110 -0.54 0.77 -12.06
C VAL A 110 -1.40 1.87 -11.46
N SER A 111 -2.72 1.76 -11.63
CA SER A 111 -3.70 2.60 -10.95
C SER A 111 -3.90 2.11 -9.51
N THR A 112 -3.89 3.03 -8.54
CA THR A 112 -4.04 2.72 -7.12
C THR A 112 -5.34 3.29 -6.58
N ILE A 113 -6.06 2.51 -5.76
CA ILE A 113 -7.36 2.89 -5.21
C ILE A 113 -7.39 2.56 -3.72
N CYS A 114 -7.47 3.59 -2.88
CA CYS A 114 -7.64 3.42 -1.44
C CYS A 114 -9.11 3.16 -1.09
N LEU A 115 -9.36 2.03 -0.42
CA LEU A 115 -10.64 1.68 0.20
C LEU A 115 -10.42 1.40 1.69
N GLY A 116 -11.19 2.05 2.55
CA GLY A 116 -11.04 1.91 3.99
C GLY A 116 -9.84 2.69 4.52
N GLN A 117 -8.63 2.13 4.47
CA GLN A 117 -7.42 2.83 4.91
C GLN A 117 -6.18 2.55 4.06
N ALA A 118 -5.31 3.55 3.95
CA ALA A 118 -3.95 3.40 3.45
C ALA A 118 -3.01 4.13 4.41
N CYS A 119 -2.32 3.38 5.27
CA CYS A 119 -1.48 3.95 6.31
C CYS A 119 -0.03 3.50 6.13
N SER A 120 0.95 4.34 6.48
CA SER A 120 2.37 3.99 6.45
C SER A 120 2.78 3.44 5.07
N MET A 121 3.21 2.18 4.98
CA MET A 121 3.56 1.55 3.71
C MET A 121 2.38 1.47 2.71
N GLY A 122 1.14 1.44 3.20
CA GLY A 122 -0.07 1.50 2.38
C GLY A 122 -0.26 2.86 1.70
N SER A 123 -0.05 3.97 2.41
CA SER A 123 -0.17 5.33 1.83
C SER A 123 0.95 5.63 0.85
N PHE A 124 2.16 5.14 1.12
CA PHE A 124 3.27 5.26 0.18
C PHE A 124 3.00 4.51 -1.13
N LEU A 125 2.51 3.27 -1.07
CA LEU A 125 2.15 2.51 -2.27
C LEU A 125 0.96 3.13 -3.01
N LEU A 126 0.00 3.71 -2.28
CA LEU A 126 -1.09 4.51 -2.86
C LEU A 126 -0.54 5.68 -3.69
N ALA A 127 0.36 6.48 -3.10
CA ALA A 127 0.97 7.63 -3.77
C ALA A 127 1.88 7.23 -4.93
N ALA A 128 2.40 6.01 -4.94
CA ALA A 128 3.28 5.46 -5.98
C ALA A 128 2.57 5.03 -7.27
N GLY A 129 1.23 5.00 -7.28
CA GLY A 129 0.48 4.73 -8.50
C GLY A 129 0.81 5.70 -9.65
N ALA A 130 0.45 5.31 -10.86
CA ALA A 130 0.64 6.13 -12.05
C ALA A 130 -0.04 7.50 -11.88
N LYS A 131 0.67 8.58 -12.22
CA LYS A 131 0.19 9.96 -12.05
C LYS A 131 -1.11 10.19 -12.84
N GLY A 132 -2.12 10.76 -12.19
CA GLY A 132 -3.47 10.91 -12.75
C GLY A 132 -4.36 9.67 -12.60
N LYS A 133 -3.86 8.59 -11.99
CA LYS A 133 -4.58 7.31 -11.79
C LYS A 133 -4.54 6.82 -10.34
N ARG A 134 -4.34 7.72 -9.38
CA ARG A 134 -4.35 7.46 -7.93
C ARG A 134 -5.65 7.96 -7.33
N TYR A 135 -6.37 7.10 -6.62
CA TYR A 135 -7.74 7.38 -6.19
C TYR A 135 -7.96 7.01 -4.73
N ALA A 136 -8.89 7.70 -4.08
CA ALA A 136 -9.45 7.30 -2.79
C ALA A 136 -10.98 7.30 -2.83
N LEU A 137 -11.61 6.37 -2.12
CA LEU A 137 -13.04 6.47 -1.85
C LEU A 137 -13.31 7.56 -0.79
N ALA A 138 -14.49 8.17 -0.83
CA ALA A 138 -14.81 9.36 -0.03
C ALA A 138 -14.61 9.22 1.49
N ASN A 139 -14.77 8.02 2.05
CA ASN A 139 -14.60 7.75 3.49
C ASN A 139 -13.26 7.06 3.82
N SER A 140 -12.35 6.97 2.86
CA SER A 140 -11.03 6.39 3.09
C SER A 140 -10.19 7.31 3.99
N ARG A 141 -9.36 6.69 4.83
CA ARG A 141 -8.40 7.40 5.68
C ARG A 141 -6.98 7.11 5.23
N ILE A 142 -6.16 8.15 5.14
CA ILE A 142 -4.78 8.06 4.73
C ILE A 142 -3.91 8.55 5.88
N MET A 143 -2.83 7.83 6.18
CA MET A 143 -1.87 8.22 7.21
C MET A 143 -0.44 8.09 6.69
N ILE A 144 0.35 9.15 6.88
CA ILE A 144 1.79 9.15 6.61
C ILE A 144 2.56 9.39 7.92
N HIS A 145 3.71 8.74 8.05
CA HIS A 145 4.64 8.88 9.17
C HIS A 145 6.03 8.37 8.78
N GLN A 146 7.04 8.68 9.59
CA GLN A 146 8.41 8.21 9.39
C GLN A 146 8.52 6.69 9.65
N PRO A 147 9.52 6.01 9.05
CA PRO A 147 9.70 4.58 9.30
C PRO A 147 10.05 4.31 10.76
N SER A 148 9.47 3.23 11.31
CA SER A 148 9.78 2.73 12.64
C SER A 148 10.73 1.53 12.56
N GLY A 149 11.67 1.42 13.50
CA GLY A 149 12.57 0.28 13.62
C GLY A 149 13.30 0.28 14.95
N GLY A 150 14.17 -0.71 15.16
CA GLY A 150 14.96 -0.84 16.38
C GLY A 150 16.17 -1.74 16.17
N ALA A 151 17.15 -1.64 17.07
CA ALA A 151 18.36 -2.43 17.05
C ALA A 151 18.78 -2.80 18.49
N GLN A 152 19.43 -3.95 18.64
CA GLN A 152 20.02 -4.42 19.90
C GLN A 152 21.35 -5.11 19.57
N GLY A 153 22.37 -4.96 20.42
CA GLY A 153 23.69 -5.55 20.16
C GLY A 153 24.83 -4.65 20.60
N GLN A 154 25.99 -4.80 19.95
CA GLN A 154 27.15 -3.95 20.21
C GLN A 154 26.87 -2.51 19.79
N ALA A 155 27.60 -1.55 20.39
CA ALA A 155 27.46 -0.14 20.06
C ALA A 155 27.61 0.13 18.55
N THR A 156 28.57 -0.54 17.90
CA THR A 156 28.80 -0.46 16.45
C THR A 156 27.59 -0.94 15.64
N ASP A 157 26.96 -2.05 16.03
CA ASP A 157 25.80 -2.60 15.31
C ASP A 157 24.57 -1.69 15.43
N ILE A 158 24.38 -1.09 16.62
CA ILE A 158 23.33 -0.10 16.86
C ILE A 158 23.57 1.14 15.98
N GLU A 159 24.81 1.64 15.91
CA GLU A 159 25.16 2.78 15.06
C GLU A 159 24.91 2.49 13.57
N ILE A 160 25.30 1.31 13.08
CA ILE A 160 25.06 0.88 11.69
C ILE A 160 23.56 0.86 11.39
N SER A 161 22.76 0.28 12.29
CA SER A 161 21.31 0.17 12.14
C SER A 161 20.64 1.55 12.17
N ALA A 162 21.07 2.44 13.06
CA ALA A 162 20.60 3.82 13.13
C ALA A 162 20.89 4.61 11.85
N LYS A 163 22.10 4.47 11.28
CA LYS A 163 22.44 5.07 9.98
C LYS A 163 21.56 4.52 8.86
N GLN A 164 21.23 3.22 8.89
CA GLN A 164 20.41 2.62 7.85
C GLN A 164 18.96 3.10 7.90
N ILE A 165 18.33 3.20 9.07
CA ILE A 165 16.94 3.70 9.17
C ILE A 165 16.85 5.18 8.76
N LEU A 166 17.87 5.99 9.05
CA LEU A 166 17.94 7.38 8.58
C LEU A 166 17.99 7.47 7.05
N LYS A 167 18.80 6.63 6.38
CA LYS A 167 18.84 6.54 4.92
C LYS A 167 17.50 6.10 4.32
N ILE A 168 16.83 5.13 4.96
CA ILE A 168 15.50 4.69 4.55
C ILE A 168 14.52 5.84 4.64
N ARG A 169 14.50 6.58 5.76
CA ARG A 169 13.65 7.76 5.96
C ARG A 169 13.89 8.81 4.88
N GLU A 170 15.14 9.19 4.64
CA GLU A 170 15.51 10.15 3.59
C GLU A 170 15.00 9.70 2.21
N ARG A 171 15.18 8.41 1.87
CA ARG A 171 14.71 7.85 0.60
C ARG A 171 13.19 7.87 0.46
N LEU A 172 12.46 7.47 1.50
CA LEU A 172 10.99 7.46 1.48
C LEU A 172 10.44 8.88 1.37
N ASN A 173 11.02 9.84 2.10
CA ASN A 173 10.60 11.24 2.04
C ASN A 173 10.85 11.85 0.67
N ALA A 174 12.00 11.58 0.05
CA ALA A 174 12.30 12.03 -1.31
C ALA A 174 11.30 11.48 -2.34
N ILE A 175 10.95 10.20 -2.24
CA ILE A 175 9.96 9.59 -3.14
C ILE A 175 8.57 10.19 -2.89
N LEU A 176 8.15 10.36 -1.64
CA LEU A 176 6.85 10.99 -1.34
C LEU A 176 6.81 12.43 -1.85
N ALA A 177 7.88 13.21 -1.69
CA ALA A 177 7.98 14.57 -2.23
C ALA A 177 7.81 14.57 -3.75
N GLU A 178 8.51 13.67 -4.46
CA GLU A 178 8.39 13.50 -5.91
C GLU A 178 6.96 13.15 -6.33
N ARG A 179 6.34 12.17 -5.68
CA ARG A 179 5.01 11.65 -6.05
C ARG A 179 3.88 12.61 -5.68
N THR A 180 4.02 13.37 -4.61
CA THR A 180 2.99 14.34 -4.17
C THR A 180 3.17 15.72 -4.80
N GLY A 181 4.38 16.06 -5.23
CA GLY A 181 4.73 17.42 -5.65
C GLY A 181 4.94 18.39 -4.49
N GLN A 182 4.91 17.91 -3.23
CA GLN A 182 5.20 18.73 -2.06
C GLN A 182 6.71 18.98 -1.92
N PRO A 183 7.12 20.13 -1.36
CA PRO A 183 8.52 20.34 -0.97
C PRO A 183 9.01 19.27 0.01
N LEU A 184 10.26 18.85 -0.12
CA LEU A 184 10.85 17.82 0.74
C LEU A 184 10.77 18.20 2.22
N GLU A 185 11.02 19.47 2.55
CA GLU A 185 10.98 19.99 3.92
C GLU A 185 9.56 19.96 4.51
N LYS A 186 8.53 20.02 3.65
CA LYS A 186 7.15 19.84 4.09
C LYS A 186 6.89 18.37 4.43
N ILE A 187 7.28 17.44 3.55
CA ILE A 187 7.17 16.00 3.80
C ILE A 187 7.89 15.62 5.10
N GLU A 188 9.14 16.05 5.29
CA GLU A 188 9.93 15.75 6.49
C GLU A 188 9.25 16.17 7.78
N ARG A 189 8.62 17.35 7.79
CA ARG A 189 7.86 17.85 8.93
C ARG A 189 6.56 17.09 9.15
N ASP A 190 5.82 16.83 8.08
CA ASP A 190 4.48 16.25 8.16
C ASP A 190 4.55 14.75 8.52
N VAL A 191 5.61 14.03 8.13
CA VAL A 191 5.81 12.61 8.53
C VAL A 191 6.47 12.43 9.90
N GLU A 192 6.91 13.50 10.57
CA GLU A 192 7.63 13.39 11.84
C GLU A 192 6.79 12.67 12.92
N ARG A 193 5.46 12.79 12.85
CA ARG A 193 4.48 12.04 13.65
C ARG A 193 3.37 11.52 12.74
N ASP A 194 2.48 10.70 13.28
CA ASP A 194 1.29 10.25 12.58
C ASP A 194 0.48 11.45 12.08
N TYR A 195 0.42 11.60 10.75
CA TYR A 195 -0.32 12.65 10.08
C TYR A 195 -1.46 12.04 9.28
N TRP A 196 -2.68 12.29 9.78
CA TRP A 196 -3.92 11.73 9.26
C TRP A 196 -4.58 12.72 8.30
N LEU A 197 -5.06 12.17 7.19
CA LEU A 197 -5.76 12.87 6.13
C LEU A 197 -7.03 12.10 5.78
N ASP A 198 -8.14 12.79 5.62
CA ASP A 198 -9.28 12.23 4.89
C ASP A 198 -8.99 12.16 3.37
N ALA A 199 -9.91 11.60 2.61
CA ALA A 199 -9.73 11.42 1.17
C ALA A 199 -9.56 12.74 0.39
N PHE A 200 -10.23 13.81 0.83
CA PHE A 200 -10.18 15.12 0.17
C PHE A 200 -8.90 15.85 0.55
N GLU A 201 -8.51 15.83 1.83
CA GLU A 201 -7.23 16.37 2.29
C GLU A 201 -6.05 15.64 1.61
N ALA A 202 -6.13 14.32 1.43
CA ALA A 202 -5.12 13.54 0.71
C ALA A 202 -5.01 13.92 -0.78
N ASN A 203 -6.13 14.29 -1.40
CA ASN A 203 -6.16 14.79 -2.77
C ASN A 203 -5.49 16.18 -2.85
N GLU A 204 -5.85 17.10 -1.94
CA GLU A 204 -5.22 18.42 -1.85
C GLU A 204 -3.72 18.33 -1.55
N TYR A 205 -3.32 17.36 -0.72
CA TYR A 205 -1.92 17.09 -0.41
C TYR A 205 -1.15 16.48 -1.60
N GLY A 206 -1.85 15.87 -2.57
CA GLY A 206 -1.26 15.23 -3.75
C GLY A 206 -0.91 13.75 -3.57
N LEU A 207 -1.38 13.09 -2.49
CA LEU A 207 -1.23 11.64 -2.28
C LEU A 207 -2.12 10.83 -3.24
N VAL A 208 -3.26 11.40 -3.63
CA VAL A 208 -4.14 10.87 -4.68
C VAL A 208 -4.46 11.98 -5.68
N ASP A 209 -4.96 11.60 -6.85
CA ASP A 209 -5.34 12.52 -7.93
C ASP A 209 -6.85 12.83 -7.95
N ALA A 210 -7.68 11.94 -7.39
CA ALA A 210 -9.12 12.15 -7.31
C ALA A 210 -9.79 11.35 -6.19
N VAL A 211 -10.92 11.88 -5.69
CA VAL A 211 -11.83 11.17 -4.78
C VAL A 211 -13.00 10.59 -5.58
N LEU A 212 -13.25 9.30 -5.44
CA LEU A 212 -14.33 8.59 -6.13
C LEU A 212 -15.53 8.41 -5.19
N GLU A 213 -16.61 9.15 -5.45
CA GLU A 213 -17.89 9.02 -4.72
C GLU A 213 -18.84 8.01 -5.36
N LYS A 214 -18.85 7.98 -6.69
CA LYS A 214 -19.67 7.07 -7.50
C LYS A 214 -18.84 6.58 -8.67
N ARG A 215 -19.16 5.40 -9.18
CA ARG A 215 -18.55 4.89 -10.40
C ARG A 215 -18.92 5.84 -11.56
N PRO A 216 -17.94 6.37 -12.33
CA PRO A 216 -18.24 7.10 -13.55
C PRO A 216 -19.05 6.20 -14.48
N VAL A 217 -20.18 6.70 -14.97
CA VAL A 217 -21.03 6.01 -15.95
C VAL A 217 -20.43 6.17 -17.34
#